data_AF-A0A6M0KXC7-F1
#
_entry.id   AF-A0A6M0KXC7-F1
#
_cell.length_a   1.000
_cell.length_b   1.000
_cell.length_c   1.000
_cell.angle_alpha   90.00
_cell.angle_beta   90.00
_cell.angle_gamma   90.00
#
_symmetry.space_group_name_H-M   'P 1'
#
loop_
_entity.id
_entity.type
_entity.pdbx_description
1 polymer ?
#
loop_
_entity_poly.entity_id
_entity_poly.type
_entity_poly.pdbx_seq_one_letter_code
_entity_poly.pdbx_strand_id
1 'polypeptide(L)' 'MKKVSFTINGRRFEVELDSGFALYVIDKSAQNKMADDRDNDIPKLLNAYLTALKENYDNQKQIEELLVEIS' A
#
# COMPACT_ATOMS: atom_id res chain seq x y z
N MET A 1 11.25 0.96 12.77
CA MET A 1 11.53 0.55 11.38
C MET A 1 11.40 -0.97 11.25
N LYS A 2 10.78 -1.44 10.17
CA LYS A 2 10.53 -2.83 9.81
C LYS A 2 10.82 -3.00 8.33
N LYS A 3 11.48 -4.10 7.96
CA LYS A 3 11.77 -4.44 6.57
C LYS A 3 10.61 -5.20 5.97
N VAL A 4 10.21 -4.82 4.76
CA VAL A 4 9.25 -5.54 3.93
C VAL A 4 9.93 -5.94 2.64
N SER A 5 9.79 -7.20 2.25
CA SER A 5 10.36 -7.75 1.03
C SER A 5 9.26 -8.05 0.02
N PHE A 6 9.50 -7.71 -1.25
CA PHE A 6 8.64 -8.09 -2.37
C PHE A 6 9.47 -8.77 -3.43
N THR A 7 8.95 -9.82 -4.05
CA THR A 7 9.52 -10.35 -5.29
C THR A 7 8.58 -9.96 -6.42
N ILE A 8 9.08 -9.17 -7.37
CA ILE A 8 8.30 -8.66 -8.50
C ILE A 8 9.09 -8.95 -9.78
N ASN A 9 8.49 -9.68 -10.70
CA ASN A 9 9.07 -10.09 -11.98
C ASN A 9 10.50 -10.68 -11.83
N GLY A 10 10.65 -11.59 -10.86
CA GLY A 10 11.90 -12.28 -10.54
C GLY A 10 12.94 -11.43 -9.79
N ARG A 11 12.62 -10.18 -9.45
CA ARG A 11 13.52 -9.28 -8.71
C ARG A 11 13.03 -9.07 -7.29
N ARG A 12 13.92 -9.25 -6.32
CA ARG A 12 13.64 -8.99 -4.91
C ARG A 12 13.93 -7.53 -4.57
N PHE A 13 12.95 -6.87 -3.95
CA PHE A 13 13.03 -5.52 -3.41
C PHE A 13 12.87 -5.59 -1.90
N GLU A 14 13.67 -4.81 -1.18
CA GLU A 14 13.57 -4.68 0.26
C GLU A 14 13.40 -3.20 0.59
N VAL A 15 12.35 -2.87 1.35
CA VAL A 15 12.04 -1.51 1.79
C VAL A 15 11.98 -1.46 3.30
N GLU A 16 12.51 -0.40 3.88
CA GLU A 16 12.49 -0.16 5.31
C GLU A 16 11.43 0.89 5.63
N LEU A 17 10.43 0.51 6.43
CA LEU A 17 9.24 1.31 6.70
C LEU A 17 9.01 1.44 8.22
N ASP A 18 8.25 2.45 8.65
CA ASP A 18 7.75 2.50 10.02
C ASP A 18 6.90 1.27 10.35
N SER A 19 6.95 0.81 11.59
CA SER A 19 6.34 -0.48 11.96
C SER A 19 4.83 -0.54 11.70
N GLY A 20 4.11 0.55 11.97
CA GLY A 20 2.68 0.66 11.67
C GLY A 20 2.40 0.69 10.16
N PHE A 21 3.20 1.45 9.41
CA PHE A 21 3.05 1.54 7.97
C PHE A 21 3.42 0.22 7.26
N ALA A 22 4.41 -0.50 7.76
CA ALA A 22 4.77 -1.83 7.27
C ALA A 22 3.61 -2.82 7.40
N LEU A 23 2.86 -2.77 8.50
CA LEU A 23 1.67 -3.62 8.68
C LEU A 23 0.57 -3.27 7.67
N TYR A 24 0.32 -1.98 7.45
CA TYR A 24 -0.62 -1.51 6.43
C TYR A 24 -0.22 -1.99 5.02
N VAL A 25 1.06 -1.86 4.65
CA VAL A 25 1.54 -2.27 3.33
C VAL A 25 1.40 -3.78 3.10
N ILE A 26 1.70 -4.60 4.11
CA ILE A 26 1.54 -6.07 4.03
C ILE A 26 0.06 -6.42 3.84
N ASP A 27 -0.83 -5.84 4.65
CA ASP A 27 -2.28 -6.06 4.54
C ASP A 27 -2.83 -5.64 3.17
N LYS A 28 -2.43 -4.46 2.66
CA LYS A 28 -2.84 -4.00 1.33
C LYS A 28 -2.31 -4.86 0.21
N SER A 29 -1.08 -5.35 0.33
CA SER A 29 -0.48 -6.28 -0.63
C SER A 29 -1.30 -7.58 -0.70
N ALA A 30 -1.66 -8.13 0.46
CA ALA A 30 -2.49 -9.32 0.55
C ALA A 30 -3.89 -9.13 -0.05
N GLN A 31 -4.55 -7.99 0.22
CA GLN A 31 -5.85 -7.63 -0.38
C GLN A 31 -5.78 -7.53 -1.92
N ASN A 32 -4.62 -7.18 -2.46
CA ASN A 32 -4.36 -7.11 -3.90
C ASN A 32 -3.77 -8.41 -4.49
N LYS A 33 -3.85 -9.52 -3.75
CA LYS A 33 -3.39 -10.85 -4.19
C LYS A 33 -1.90 -10.87 -4.54
N MET A 34 -1.13 -9.98 -3.93
CA MET A 34 0.32 -10.09 -3.91
C MET A 34 0.73 -11.14 -2.88
N ALA A 35 1.80 -11.86 -3.16
CA ALA A 35 2.34 -12.88 -2.29
C ALA A 35 3.68 -12.42 -1.71
N ASP A 36 3.90 -12.77 -0.44
CA ASP A 36 5.10 -12.39 0.30
C ASP A 36 6.28 -13.33 0.02
N ASP A 37 5.99 -14.57 -0.37
CA ASP A 37 6.96 -15.68 -0.48
C ASP A 37 7.25 -16.13 -1.93
N ARG A 38 6.55 -15.56 -2.91
CA ARG A 38 6.68 -15.91 -4.34
C ARG A 38 6.59 -14.66 -5.22
N ASP A 39 6.91 -14.87 -6.50
CA ASP A 39 6.95 -13.79 -7.47
C ASP A 39 5.57 -13.16 -7.74
N ASN A 40 5.57 -11.86 -7.96
CA ASN A 40 4.40 -11.05 -8.31
C ASN A 40 4.58 -10.43 -9.69
N ASP A 41 3.50 -10.35 -10.45
CA ASP A 41 3.51 -9.64 -11.72
C ASP A 41 3.37 -8.11 -11.50
N ILE A 42 3.80 -7.35 -12.50
CA ILE A 42 3.72 -5.88 -12.48
C ILE A 42 2.28 -5.38 -12.34
N PRO A 43 1.26 -5.97 -13.01
CA PRO A 43 -0.12 -5.54 -12.87
C PRO A 43 -0.65 -5.58 -11.43
N LYS A 44 -0.32 -6.60 -10.63
CA LYS A 44 -0.73 -6.66 -9.21
C LYS A 44 -0.15 -5.51 -8.39
N LEU A 45 1.13 -5.20 -8.61
CA LEU A 45 1.77 -4.06 -7.94
C LEU A 45 1.10 -2.75 -8.33
N LEU A 46 0.84 -2.54 -9.62
CA LEU A 46 0.16 -1.33 -10.10
C LEU A 46 -1.25 -1.22 -9.52
N ASN A 47 -1.98 -2.33 -9.44
CA ASN A 47 -3.32 -2.34 -8.85
C ASN A 47 -3.27 -1.98 -7.36
N ALA A 48 -2.35 -2.58 -6.59
CA ALA A 48 -2.16 -2.27 -5.18
C ALA A 48 -1.83 -0.79 -4.95
N TYR A 49 -0.96 -0.23 -5.79
CA TYR A 49 -0.62 1.19 -5.77
C TYR A 49 -1.82 2.08 -6.04
N LEU A 50 -2.59 1.80 -7.11
CA LEU A 50 -3.75 2.61 -7.48
C LEU A 50 -4.87 2.52 -6.44
N THR A 51 -5.08 1.36 -5.81
CA THR A 51 -6.03 1.20 -4.71
C THR A 51 -5.62 2.05 -3.50
N ALA A 52 -4.36 1.97 -3.07
CA ALA A 52 -3.86 2.79 -1.95
C ALA A 52 -3.93 4.30 -2.28
N LEU A 53 -3.66 4.68 -3.54
CA LEU A 53 -3.79 6.06 -3.99
C LEU A 53 -5.24 6.55 -3.92
N LYS A 54 -6.20 5.73 -4.34
CA LYS A 54 -7.63 6.06 -4.26
C LYS A 54 -8.10 6.24 -2.83
N GLU A 55 -7.66 5.37 -1.92
CA GLU A 55 -7.95 5.49 -0.48
C GLU A 55 -7.41 6.80 0.09
N ASN A 56 -6.17 7.17 -0.25
CA ASN A 56 -5.59 8.43 0.17
C ASN A 56 -6.36 9.63 -0.37
N TYR A 57 -6.76 9.59 -1.66
CA TYR A 57 -7.58 10.62 -2.26
C TYR A 57 -8.94 10.79 -1.55
N ASP A 58 -9.61 9.68 -1.24
CA ASP A 58 -10.90 9.71 -0.54
C ASP A 58 -10.77 10.22 0.89
N ASN A 59 -9.73 9.78 1.60
CA ASN A 59 -9.44 10.24 2.96
C ASN A 59 -9.16 11.76 2.99
N GLN A 60 -8.40 12.28 2.02
CA GLN A 60 -8.15 13.72 1.90
C GLN A 60 -9.44 14.49 1.67
N LYS A 61 -10.29 14.02 0.76
CA LYS A 61 -11.59 14.63 0.51
C LYS A 61 -12.48 14.65 1.76
N GLN A 62 -12.53 13.54 2.50
CA GLN A 62 -13.29 13.48 3.76
C GLN A 62 -12.75 14.43 4.82
N ILE A 63 -11.43 14.58 4.92
CA ILE A 63 -10.81 15.55 5.83
C ILE A 63 -11.21 16.98 5.44
N GLU A 64 -11.15 17.32 4.15
CA GLU A 64 -11.57 18.64 3.65
C GLU A 64 -13.04 18.92 3.96
N GLU A 65 -13.93 17.96 3.75
CA GLU A 65 -15.36 18.07 4.08
C GLU A 65 -15.57 18.32 5.58
N LEU A 66 -14.91 17.54 6.45
CA LEU A 66 -15.00 17.70 7.90
C LEU A 66 -14.44 19.04 8.38
N LEU A 67 -13.36 19.54 7.77
CA LEU A 67 -12.78 20.84 8.11
C LEU A 67 -13.75 21.99 7.79
N VAL A 68 -14.51 21.88 6.70
CA VAL A 68 -15.56 22.87 6.36
C VAL A 68 -16.70 22.83 7.37
N GLU A 69 -17.11 21.66 7.85
CA GLU A 69 -18.22 21.53 8.82
C GLU A 69 -17.90 22.10 10.21
N ILE A 70 -16.63 22.09 10.63
CA ILE A 70 -16.21 22.61 11.94
C ILE A 70 -15.76 24.08 11.91
N SER A 71 -15.71 24.69 10.72
CA SER A 71 -15.34 26.11 10.51
C SER A 71 -16.54 27.03 10.63
#